data_AF-A0A936FX53-F1
#
_entry.id   AF-A0A936FX53-F1
#
_cell.length_a   1.000
_cell.length_b   1.000
_cell.length_c   1.000
_cell.angle_alpha   90.00
_cell.angle_beta   90.00
_cell.angle_gamma   90.00
#
_symmetry.space_group_name_H-M   'P 1'
#
loop_
_entity.id
_entity.type
_entity.pdbx_description
1 polymer ?
#
loop_
_entity_poly.entity_id
_entity_poly.type
_entity_poly.pdbx_seq_one_letter_code
_entity_poly.pdbx_strand_id
1 'polypeptide(L)'
;MNRIIFYTICLIGLLFSSCKKDTIAQSNSDYIIFGHFYGECSGERCIEIFKLEKDKIFEDKNDFYPNFKSFYTGDFFQISQDYYEYAKDLNSSFPKDLLNDSIISLFYGRSKSEDWSD
;
A
#
# COMPACT_ATOMS: atom_id res chain seq x y z
N MET A 1 -14.04 51.51 10.29
CA MET A 1 -12.70 50.93 10.02
C MET A 1 -12.48 49.57 10.70
N ASN A 2 -12.88 49.36 11.96
CA ASN A 2 -12.64 48.08 12.68
C ASN A 2 -13.35 46.84 12.11
N ARG A 3 -14.54 46.97 11.50
CA ARG A 3 -15.29 45.82 10.94
C ARG A 3 -14.62 45.25 9.68
N ILE A 4 -14.04 46.11 8.84
CA ILE A 4 -13.36 45.70 7.60
C ILE A 4 -12.04 44.98 7.93
N ILE A 5 -11.32 45.46 8.95
CA ILE A 5 -10.09 44.84 9.45
C ILE A 5 -10.34 43.41 9.94
N PHE A 6 -11.48 43.17 10.58
CA PHE A 6 -11.85 41.83 11.05
C PHE A 6 -12.07 40.84 9.88
N TYR A 7 -12.72 41.29 8.81
CA TYR A 7 -12.93 40.45 7.62
C TYR A 7 -11.64 40.15 6.85
N THR A 8 -10.72 41.11 6.75
CA THR A 8 -9.42 40.87 6.11
C THR A 8 -8.53 39.92 6.90
N ILE A 9 -8.59 39.94 8.24
CA ILE A 9 -7.87 38.98 9.10
C ILE A 9 -8.41 37.56 8.93
N CYS A 10 -9.72 37.37 8.88
CA CYS A 10 -10.32 36.05 8.62
C CYS A 10 -9.97 35.49 7.23
N LEU A 11 -9.94 36.34 6.20
CA LEU A 11 -9.62 35.91 4.83
C LEU A 11 -8.17 35.46 4.68
N ILE A 12 -7.24 36.11 5.40
CA ILE A 12 -5.81 35.74 5.44
C ILE A 12 -5.58 34.40 6.15
N GLY A 13 -6.38 34.06 7.17
CA GLY A 13 -6.26 32.79 7.89
C GLY A 13 -6.54 31.55 7.03
N LEU A 14 -7.37 31.69 5.99
CA LEU A 14 -7.71 30.58 5.09
C LEU A 14 -6.60 30.26 4.07
N LEU A 15 -5.66 31.19 3.85
CA LEU A 15 -4.57 31.01 2.89
C LEU A 15 -3.42 30.12 3.41
N PHE A 16 -3.40 29.80 4.71
CA PHE A 16 -2.34 28.98 5.32
C PHE A 16 -2.71 27.50 5.52
N SER A 17 -3.88 27.05 5.06
CA SER A 17 -4.19 25.61 4.99
C SER A 17 -3.50 24.98 3.77
N SER A 18 -2.17 24.96 3.79
CA SER A 18 -1.37 24.19 2.84
C SER A 18 -1.41 22.72 3.25
N CYS A 19 -1.66 21.85 2.28
CA CYS A 19 -1.63 20.41 2.47
C CYS A 19 -0.19 20.00 2.82
N LYS A 20 0.03 19.41 4.00
CA LYS A 20 1.32 18.80 4.32
C LYS A 20 1.45 17.55 3.47
N LYS A 21 2.44 17.53 2.58
CA LYS A 21 2.82 16.31 1.87
C LYS A 21 3.58 15.47 2.89
N ASP A 22 2.99 14.37 3.35
CA ASP A 22 3.70 13.43 4.20
C ASP A 22 4.92 12.93 3.42
N THR A 23 6.11 13.24 3.92
CA THR A 23 7.36 12.71 3.37
C THR A 23 7.39 11.24 3.74
N ILE A 24 7.01 10.36 2.82
CA ILE A 24 7.21 8.92 2.96
C ILE A 24 8.72 8.74 3.14
N ALA A 25 9.13 8.29 4.32
CA ALA A 25 10.52 7.99 4.60
C ALA A 25 11.00 6.97 3.56
N GLN A 26 11.95 7.39 2.72
CA GLN A 26 12.53 6.53 1.71
C GLN A 26 13.30 5.43 2.44
N SER A 27 12.70 4.23 2.46
CA SER A 27 13.37 3.01 2.90
C SER A 27 14.65 2.83 2.08
N ASN A 28 15.77 2.56 2.75
CA ASN A 28 17.08 2.38 2.11
C ASN A 28 17.18 1.10 1.26
N SER A 29 16.11 0.31 1.16
CA SER A 29 15.99 -0.85 0.27
C SER A 29 14.75 -0.73 -0.59
N ASP A 30 14.90 -0.99 -1.89
CA ASP A 30 13.80 -1.23 -2.81
C ASP A 30 13.06 -2.50 -2.37
N TYR A 31 11.72 -2.44 -2.34
CA TYR A 31 10.87 -3.55 -1.95
C TYR A 31 9.58 -3.57 -2.76
N ILE A 32 8.94 -4.74 -2.83
CA ILE A 32 7.60 -4.93 -3.38
C ILE A 32 6.71 -5.52 -2.29
N ILE A 33 5.57 -4.89 -2.01
CA ILE A 33 4.50 -5.49 -1.20
C ILE A 33 3.44 -6.01 -2.15
N PHE A 34 3.10 -7.29 -2.03
CA PHE A 34 2.15 -7.98 -2.91
C PHE A 34 1.38 -9.03 -2.13
N GLY A 35 0.28 -9.53 -2.68
CA GLY A 35 -0.54 -10.52 -2.01
C GLY A 35 -1.94 -10.61 -2.59
N HIS A 36 -2.85 -11.22 -1.83
CA HIS A 36 -4.25 -11.36 -2.19
C HIS A 36 -5.15 -11.15 -0.98
N PHE A 37 -6.36 -10.67 -1.24
CA PHE A 37 -7.44 -10.63 -0.26
C PHE A 37 -8.79 -10.92 -0.93
N TYR A 38 -9.73 -11.46 -0.16
CA TYR A 38 -11.07 -11.84 -0.65
C TYR A 38 -12.16 -11.18 0.18
N GLY A 39 -13.07 -10.42 -0.46
CA GLY A 39 -14.12 -9.66 0.23
C GLY A 39 -15.19 -10.48 0.97
N GLU A 40 -15.27 -11.79 0.73
CA GLU A 40 -16.19 -12.72 1.40
C GLU A 40 -15.43 -13.96 1.88
N CYS A 41 -14.61 -13.79 2.92
CA CYS A 41 -13.84 -14.90 3.46
C CYS A 41 -13.78 -14.83 4.99
N SER A 42 -13.83 -16.00 5.64
CA SER A 42 -13.70 -16.17 7.10
C SER A 42 -12.57 -17.15 7.41
N GLY A 43 -11.54 -16.69 8.14
CA GLY A 43 -10.34 -17.45 8.48
C GLY A 43 -9.04 -16.67 8.21
N GLU A 44 -7.90 -17.19 8.66
CA GLU A 44 -6.58 -16.53 8.48
C GLU A 44 -6.20 -16.43 6.99
N ARG A 45 -6.56 -17.44 6.17
CA ARG A 45 -6.19 -17.53 4.74
C ARG A 45 -6.91 -16.58 3.78
N CYS A 46 -7.54 -15.54 4.31
CA CYS A 46 -8.35 -14.61 3.54
C CYS A 46 -7.54 -13.43 3.03
N ILE A 47 -6.46 -13.08 3.71
CA ILE A 47 -5.60 -11.94 3.42
C ILE A 47 -4.18 -12.43 3.64
N GLU A 48 -3.44 -12.64 2.56
CA GLU A 48 -2.03 -13.00 2.64
C GLU A 48 -1.24 -11.90 1.95
N ILE A 49 -0.42 -11.18 2.71
CA ILE A 49 0.37 -10.06 2.23
C ILE A 49 1.84 -10.33 2.51
N PHE A 50 2.63 -10.24 1.45
CA PHE A 50 4.06 -10.50 1.47
C PHE A 50 4.84 -9.25 1.12
N LYS A 51 6.04 -9.14 1.68
CA LYS A 51 7.05 -8.17 1.29
C LYS A 51 8.26 -8.90 0.72
N LEU A 52 8.60 -8.57 -0.52
CA LEU A 52 9.83 -9.01 -1.17
C LEU A 52 10.86 -7.91 -1.09
N GLU A 53 12.00 -8.23 -0.49
CA GLU A 53 13.22 -7.45 -0.56
C GLU A 53 14.27 -8.24 -1.36
N LYS A 54 15.46 -7.66 -1.55
CA LYS A 54 16.51 -8.20 -2.44
C LYS A 54 16.70 -9.72 -2.36
N ASP A 55 16.95 -10.26 -1.17
CA ASP A 55 17.26 -11.67 -0.91
C ASP A 55 16.36 -12.29 0.18
N LYS A 56 15.26 -11.60 0.53
CA LYS A 56 14.39 -11.96 1.64
C LYS A 56 12.93 -11.81 1.28
N ILE A 57 12.10 -12.66 1.86
CA ILE A 57 10.66 -12.55 1.80
C ILE A 57 10.09 -12.56 3.21
N PHE A 58 9.05 -11.77 3.41
CA PHE A 58 8.37 -11.61 4.68
C PHE A 58 6.88 -11.72 4.48
N GLU A 59 6.18 -12.17 5.51
CA GLU A 59 4.72 -12.28 5.59
C GLU A 59 4.21 -11.28 6.63
N ASP A 60 3.08 -10.62 6.36
CA ASP A 60 2.40 -9.78 7.34
C ASP A 60 1.75 -10.66 8.42
N LYS A 61 1.71 -10.18 9.68
CA LYS A 61 1.12 -10.92 10.80
C LYS A 61 -0.36 -10.63 11.02
N ASN A 62 -0.85 -9.53 10.47
CA ASN A 62 -2.09 -8.92 10.95
C ASN A 62 -3.28 -9.24 10.06
N ASP A 63 -3.03 -9.68 8.82
CA ASP A 63 -4.05 -10.03 7.83
C ASP A 63 -5.08 -8.90 7.67
N PHE A 64 -4.60 -7.66 7.69
CA PHE A 64 -5.48 -6.49 7.58
C PHE A 64 -5.73 -6.11 6.13
N TYR A 65 -7.00 -5.80 5.83
CA TYR A 65 -7.38 -5.25 4.54
C TYR A 65 -6.56 -3.98 4.24
N PRO A 66 -5.93 -3.90 3.06
CA PRO A 66 -5.23 -2.69 2.65
C PRO A 66 -6.17 -1.49 2.59
N ASN A 67 -5.70 -0.34 3.08
CA ASN A 67 -6.41 0.93 2.94
C ASN A 67 -6.13 1.54 1.55
N PHE A 68 -7.17 2.07 0.90
CA PHE A 68 -7.05 2.74 -0.40
C PHE A 68 -6.44 4.14 -0.34
N LYS A 69 -6.34 4.75 0.84
CA LYS A 69 -5.90 6.14 1.02
C LYS A 69 -4.42 6.29 1.36
N SER A 70 -3.75 5.21 1.73
CA SER A 70 -2.37 5.24 2.21
C SER A 70 -1.61 4.01 1.72
N PHE A 71 -0.29 4.12 1.69
CA PHE A 71 0.56 2.94 1.49
C PHE A 71 0.33 1.92 2.60
N TYR A 72 0.48 0.64 2.26
CA TYR A 72 0.38 -0.45 3.22
C TYR A 72 1.64 -0.51 4.08
N THR A 73 1.49 -0.47 5.41
CA THR A 73 2.59 -0.38 6.37
C THR A 73 2.64 -1.56 7.34
N GLY A 74 2.21 -2.77 6.92
CA GLY A 74 2.05 -3.97 7.75
C GLY A 74 3.22 -4.35 8.69
N ASP A 75 2.98 -5.31 9.59
CA ASP A 75 3.99 -5.87 10.51
C ASP A 75 4.51 -7.20 9.95
N PHE A 76 5.74 -7.16 9.45
CA PHE A 76 6.31 -8.25 8.67
C PHE A 76 7.28 -9.10 9.49
N PHE A 77 7.22 -10.42 9.30
CA PHE A 77 8.24 -11.36 9.79
C PHE A 77 8.83 -12.17 8.65
N GLN A 78 10.12 -12.48 8.74
CA GLN A 78 10.81 -13.21 7.68
C GLN A 78 10.34 -14.66 7.66
N ILE A 79 10.05 -15.18 6.46
CA ILE A 79 9.65 -16.58 6.25
C ILE A 79 10.76 -17.37 5.53
N SER A 80 10.52 -18.67 5.28
CA SER A 80 11.52 -19.57 4.67
C SER A 80 12.01 -19.07 3.31
N GLN A 81 13.26 -19.38 2.99
CA GLN A 81 13.88 -19.10 1.69
C GLN A 81 13.15 -19.79 0.54
N ASP A 82 12.46 -20.90 0.79
CA ASP A 82 11.68 -21.59 -0.24
C ASP A 82 10.61 -20.67 -0.87
N TYR A 83 9.99 -19.79 -0.06
CA TYR A 83 9.03 -18.80 -0.56
C TYR A 83 9.70 -17.71 -1.39
N TYR A 84 10.94 -17.34 -1.08
CA TYR A 84 11.70 -16.38 -1.88
C TYR A 84 11.96 -16.93 -3.28
N GLU A 85 12.28 -18.22 -3.41
CA GLU A 85 12.53 -18.85 -4.72
C GLU A 85 11.32 -18.76 -5.66
N TYR A 86 10.10 -18.76 -5.14
CA TYR A 86 8.88 -18.55 -5.94
C TYR A 86 8.66 -17.08 -6.34
N ALA A 87 9.15 -16.13 -5.55
CA ALA A 87 8.84 -14.70 -5.71
C ALA A 87 9.98 -13.87 -6.31
N LYS A 88 11.23 -14.38 -6.33
CA LYS A 88 12.43 -13.63 -6.72
C LYS A 88 12.36 -12.96 -8.09
N ASP A 89 11.64 -13.56 -9.03
CA ASP A 89 11.48 -13.05 -10.40
C ASP A 89 10.41 -11.96 -10.52
N LEU A 90 9.68 -11.65 -9.45
CA LEU A 90 8.67 -10.59 -9.44
C LEU A 90 9.31 -9.22 -9.70
N ASN A 91 10.50 -8.98 -9.15
CA ASN A 91 11.19 -7.70 -9.31
C ASN A 91 11.63 -7.44 -10.76
N SER A 92 12.03 -8.49 -11.49
CA SER A 92 12.39 -8.38 -12.90
C SER A 92 11.18 -8.38 -13.84
N SER A 93 10.06 -8.97 -13.40
CA SER A 93 8.81 -9.05 -14.14
C SER A 93 7.87 -7.86 -13.91
N PHE A 94 8.13 -7.04 -12.89
CA PHE A 94 7.29 -5.90 -12.55
C PHE A 94 7.32 -4.85 -13.68
N PRO A 95 6.16 -4.38 -14.18
CA PRO A 95 6.11 -3.38 -15.24
C PRO A 95 6.78 -2.07 -14.79
N LYS A 96 7.93 -1.74 -15.41
CA LYS A 96 8.73 -0.57 -15.04
C LYS A 96 7.98 0.75 -15.20
N ASP A 97 7.00 0.80 -16.10
CA ASP A 97 6.18 1.99 -16.32
C ASP A 97 5.39 2.37 -15.06
N LEU A 98 5.01 1.38 -14.23
CA LEU A 98 4.30 1.61 -12.97
C LEU A 98 5.20 2.18 -11.86
N LEU A 99 6.52 2.14 -12.03
CA LEU A 99 7.47 2.70 -11.04
C LEU A 99 7.57 4.24 -11.14
N ASN A 100 7.23 4.81 -12.29
CA ASN A 100 7.34 6.25 -12.54
C ASN A 100 6.02 7.00 -12.28
N ASP A 101 4.92 6.28 -12.09
CA ASP A 101 3.63 6.89 -11.80
C ASP A 101 3.54 7.28 -10.32
N SER A 102 3.39 8.57 -10.09
CA SER A 102 3.51 9.19 -8.77
C SER A 102 2.51 8.72 -7.71
N ILE A 103 1.49 7.93 -8.06
CA ILE A 103 0.62 7.19 -7.15
C ILE A 103 0.05 6.02 -7.92
N ILE A 104 0.46 4.78 -7.66
CA ILE A 104 -0.34 3.61 -8.03
C ILE A 104 -0.26 2.54 -6.94
N SER A 105 -1.16 2.62 -5.96
CA SER A 105 -1.68 1.40 -5.35
C SER A 105 -2.54 0.69 -6.40
N LEU A 106 -1.95 -0.21 -7.19
CA LEU A 106 -2.68 -0.95 -8.23
C LEU A 106 -3.29 -2.19 -7.61
N PHE A 107 -4.61 -2.19 -7.40
CA PHE A 107 -5.34 -3.39 -7.00
C PHE A 107 -5.94 -4.05 -8.24
N TYR A 108 -5.40 -5.19 -8.66
CA TYR A 108 -6.05 -6.06 -9.64
C TYR A 108 -6.88 -7.11 -8.88
N GLY A 109 -8.06 -6.71 -8.40
CA GLY A 109 -9.03 -7.63 -7.80
C GLY A 109 -9.90 -8.28 -8.87
N ARG A 110 -9.82 -9.59 -9.03
CA ARG A 110 -10.77 -10.36 -9.86
C ARG A 110 -11.85 -10.92 -8.93
N SER A 111 -13.05 -10.34 -8.91
CA SER A 111 -14.22 -10.97 -8.28
C SER A 111 -14.64 -12.17 -9.14
N LYS A 112 -14.15 -13.37 -8.83
CA LYS A 112 -14.70 -14.60 -9.39
C LYS A 112 -15.54 -15.28 -8.31
N SER A 113 -16.78 -14.82 -8.15
CA SER A 113 -17.78 -15.41 -7.27
C SER A 113 -18.54 -16.59 -7.91
N GLU A 114 -18.03 -17.22 -8.97
CA GLU A 114 -18.79 -18.21 -9.75
C GLU A 114 -18.00 -19.46 -10.19
N ASP A 115 -16.91 -19.86 -9.53
CA ASP A 115 -16.09 -20.97 -10.05
C ASP A 115 -15.43 -21.87 -8.99
N TRP A 116 -16.18 -22.22 -7.94
CA TRP A 116 -15.79 -23.27 -6.99
C TRP A 116 -16.96 -24.22 -6.73
N SER A 117 -17.31 -25.00 -7.75
CA SER A 117 -18.09 -26.22 -7.59
C SER A 117 -17.39 -27.32 -8.39
N ASP A 118 -16.43 -27.97 -7.74
CA ASP A 118 -16.08 -29.37 -7.94
C ASP A 118 -16.25 -30.08 -6.59
#